data_AF-A0A1M2V2H0-F1
#
_entry.id   AF-A0A1M2V2H0-F1
#
_cell.length_a   1.000
_cell.length_b   1.000
_cell.length_c   1.000
_cell.angle_alpha   90.00
_cell.angle_beta   90.00
_cell.angle_gamma   90.00
#
_symmetry.space_group_name_H-M   'P 1'
#
loop_
_entity.id
_entity.type
_entity.pdbx_description
1 polymer ?
#
loop_
_entity_poly.entity_id
_entity_poly.type
_entity_poly.pdbx_seq_one_letter_code
_entity_poly.pdbx_strand_id
1 'polypeptide(L)'
;MARLHEALEEDVKHGLRTDELRTFTPENINDFITRGKALMASIYGPRTDIMRAKMYSYHPDLAASIEEIYATVFASFPEESAVQGNLSRALNSVVAVACLRTEGGVVELLNGHVLGLLRARDVPGLTTEDYWLASEEGVDWVLMTVDMLLGALKSNDSD
;
A
#
# COMPACT_ATOMS: atom_id res chain seq x y z
N MET A 1 -13.02 6.66 12.89
CA MET A 1 -11.80 6.77 13.73
C MET A 1 -12.10 6.72 15.22
N ALA A 2 -12.87 7.63 15.81
CA ALA A 2 -13.19 7.58 17.26
C ALA A 2 -13.78 6.23 17.72
N ARG A 3 -14.79 5.71 17.01
CA ARG A 3 -15.41 4.41 17.33
C ARG A 3 -14.47 3.20 17.17
N LEU A 4 -13.51 3.28 16.23
CA LEU A 4 -12.50 2.22 16.08
C LEU A 4 -11.56 2.25 17.29
N HIS A 5 -11.08 3.43 17.67
CA HIS A 5 -10.21 3.60 18.82
C HIS A 5 -10.91 3.17 20.13
N GLU A 6 -12.19 3.50 20.31
CA GLU A 6 -12.98 3.07 21.48
C GLU A 6 -13.10 1.54 21.59
N ALA A 7 -13.20 0.85 20.45
CA ALA A 7 -13.34 -0.60 20.39
C ALA A 7 -12.04 -1.38 20.67
N LEU A 8 -10.87 -0.72 20.69
CA LEU A 8 -9.59 -1.36 20.99
C LEU A 8 -9.48 -1.70 22.49
N GLU A 9 -8.81 -2.80 22.80
CA GLU A 9 -8.43 -3.14 24.18
C GLU A 9 -7.47 -2.10 24.77
N GLU A 10 -7.48 -1.96 26.10
CA GLU A 10 -6.67 -0.94 26.78
C GLU A 10 -5.17 -1.14 26.58
N ASP A 11 -4.68 -2.37 26.62
CA ASP A 11 -3.28 -2.68 26.35
C ASP A 11 -2.85 -2.30 24.92
N VAL A 12 -3.73 -2.50 23.93
CA VAL A 12 -3.50 -2.06 22.55
C VAL A 12 -3.41 -0.54 22.48
N LYS A 13 -4.34 0.19 23.11
CA LYS A 13 -4.34 1.66 23.16
C LYS A 13 -3.05 2.20 23.78
N HIS A 14 -2.64 1.65 24.92
CA HIS A 14 -1.40 2.06 25.61
C HIS A 14 -0.15 1.73 24.80
N GLY A 15 -0.21 0.71 23.93
CA GLY A 15 0.87 0.34 23.03
C GLY A 15 0.95 1.18 21.75
N LEU A 16 0.01 2.10 21.47
CA LEU A 16 0.06 2.94 20.28
C LEU A 16 1.13 4.03 20.40
N ARG A 17 1.92 4.18 19.35
CA ARG A 17 2.93 5.24 19.18
C ARG A 17 2.27 6.62 19.23
N THR A 18 2.90 7.52 19.99
CA THR A 18 2.44 8.90 20.17
C THR A 18 3.22 9.93 19.34
N ASP A 19 4.43 9.58 18.90
CA ASP A 19 5.24 10.47 18.05
C ASP A 19 4.78 10.43 16.60
N GLU A 20 5.22 11.39 15.77
CA GLU A 20 4.96 11.41 14.33
C GLU A 20 6.19 10.89 13.57
N LEU A 21 5.99 10.04 12.55
CA LEU A 21 7.08 9.52 11.69
C LEU A 21 6.96 10.00 10.24
N ARG A 22 5.80 10.51 9.84
CA ARG A 22 5.53 10.97 8.46
C ARG A 22 5.63 12.49 8.31
N THR A 23 6.22 13.18 9.28
CA THR A 23 6.39 14.64 9.27
C THR A 23 7.59 15.01 8.42
N PHE A 24 7.36 15.86 7.42
CA PHE A 24 8.40 16.33 6.52
C PHE A 24 9.18 17.46 7.16
N THR A 25 10.50 17.32 7.14
CA THR A 25 11.43 18.36 7.54
C THR A 25 12.47 18.55 6.43
N PRO A 26 13.12 19.73 6.36
CA PRO A 26 14.21 19.94 5.41
C PRO A 26 15.31 18.87 5.50
N GLU A 27 15.49 18.27 6.68
CA GLU A 27 16.49 17.25 6.95
C GLU A 27 16.11 15.87 6.41
N ASN A 28 14.82 15.53 6.35
CA ASN A 28 14.37 14.18 5.99
C ASN A 28 13.68 14.07 4.60
N ILE A 29 13.31 15.19 3.97
CA ILE A 29 12.52 15.19 2.73
C ILE A 29 13.19 14.38 1.60
N ASN A 30 14.52 14.43 1.51
CA ASN A 30 15.26 13.69 0.49
C ASN A 30 15.18 12.17 0.68
N ASP A 31 15.06 11.70 1.93
CA ASP A 31 14.91 10.27 2.22
C ASP A 31 13.53 9.77 1.78
N PHE A 32 12.48 10.56 1.98
CA PHE A 32 11.13 10.28 1.47
C PHE A 32 11.12 10.21 -0.05
N ILE A 33 11.69 11.21 -0.72
CA ILE A 33 11.78 11.24 -2.19
C ILE A 33 12.54 10.01 -2.71
N THR A 34 13.67 9.68 -2.09
CA THR A 34 14.51 8.55 -2.52
C THR A 34 13.78 7.22 -2.42
N ARG A 35 13.11 6.95 -1.29
CA ARG A 35 12.37 5.70 -1.13
C ARG A 35 11.11 5.62 -1.97
N GLY A 36 10.41 6.73 -2.22
CA GLY A 36 9.26 6.77 -3.13
C GLY A 36 9.67 6.38 -4.55
N LYS A 37 10.78 6.96 -5.04
CA LYS A 37 11.36 6.60 -6.35
C LYS A 37 11.82 5.15 -6.40
N ALA A 38 12.48 4.66 -5.34
CA ALA A 38 12.89 3.26 -5.25
C ALA A 38 11.69 2.30 -5.28
N LEU A 39 10.61 2.64 -4.57
CA LEU A 39 9.37 1.87 -4.59
C LEU A 39 8.76 1.82 -6.00
N MET A 40 8.62 2.96 -6.68
CA MET A 40 8.10 3.00 -8.05
C MET A 40 8.97 2.17 -9.01
N ALA A 41 10.29 2.31 -8.92
CA ALA A 41 11.23 1.54 -9.72
C ALA A 41 11.10 0.03 -9.47
N SER A 42 10.85 -0.40 -8.22
CA SER A 42 10.64 -1.82 -7.89
C SER A 42 9.39 -2.41 -8.55
N ILE A 43 8.37 -1.58 -8.84
CA ILE A 43 7.10 -2.04 -9.43
C ILE A 43 7.17 -2.02 -10.95
N TYR A 44 7.59 -0.90 -11.53
CA TYR A 44 7.51 -0.66 -12.97
C TYR A 44 8.82 -0.98 -13.71
N GLY A 45 9.94 -1.07 -12.99
CA GLY A 45 11.26 -1.38 -13.54
C GLY A 45 11.61 -0.44 -14.70
N PRO A 46 12.04 -0.96 -15.86
CA PRO A 46 12.37 -0.15 -17.04
C PRO A 46 11.21 0.70 -17.59
N ARG A 47 9.96 0.40 -17.20
CA ARG A 47 8.77 1.12 -17.71
C ARG A 47 8.38 2.32 -16.84
N THR A 48 9.13 2.61 -15.78
CA THR A 48 8.84 3.71 -14.86
C THR A 48 8.71 5.05 -15.59
N ASP A 49 9.65 5.36 -16.51
CA ASP A 49 9.64 6.63 -17.25
C ASP A 49 8.47 6.73 -18.23
N ILE A 50 8.09 5.62 -18.86
CA ILE A 50 6.94 5.57 -19.78
C ILE A 50 5.64 5.81 -18.99
N MET A 51 5.51 5.20 -17.81
CA MET A 51 4.36 5.43 -16.93
C MET A 51 4.30 6.90 -16.48
N ARG A 52 5.44 7.46 -16.09
CA ARG A 52 5.56 8.86 -15.70
C ARG A 52 5.14 9.80 -16.84
N ALA A 53 5.62 9.55 -18.05
CA ALA A 53 5.25 10.32 -19.24
C ALA A 53 3.74 10.24 -19.54
N LYS A 54 3.13 9.05 -19.37
CA LYS A 54 1.67 8.88 -19.49
C LYS A 54 0.93 9.76 -18.47
N MET A 55 1.35 9.77 -17.20
CA MET A 55 0.73 10.63 -16.18
C MET A 55 0.86 12.12 -16.51
N TYR A 56 2.05 12.55 -16.94
CA TYR A 56 2.28 13.93 -17.41
C TYR A 56 1.36 14.34 -18.56
N SER A 57 1.03 13.41 -19.46
CA SER A 57 0.14 13.69 -20.60
C SER A 57 -1.30 14.01 -20.19
N TYR A 58 -1.75 13.58 -19.02
CA TYR A 58 -3.06 13.91 -18.48
C TYR A 58 -3.07 15.24 -17.74
N HIS A 59 -2.02 15.51 -16.95
CA HIS A 59 -1.83 16.80 -16.26
C HIS A 59 -0.36 16.95 -15.85
N PRO A 60 0.25 18.15 -15.96
CA PRO A 60 1.66 18.37 -15.62
C PRO A 60 2.03 18.00 -14.19
N ASP A 61 1.11 18.18 -13.24
CA ASP A 61 1.40 17.88 -11.83
C ASP A 61 1.05 16.43 -11.42
N LEU A 62 0.34 15.67 -12.27
CA LEU A 62 -0.18 14.36 -11.86
C LEU A 62 0.93 13.37 -11.52
N ALA A 63 1.99 13.33 -12.34
CA ALA A 63 3.12 12.46 -12.07
C ALA A 63 3.81 12.81 -10.74
N ALA A 64 3.97 14.11 -10.46
CA ALA A 64 4.58 14.59 -9.22
C ALA A 64 3.70 14.24 -8.00
N SER A 65 2.39 14.48 -8.06
CA SER A 65 1.48 14.15 -6.96
C SER A 65 1.44 12.65 -6.67
N ILE A 66 1.51 11.79 -7.69
CA ILE A 66 1.60 10.33 -7.49
C ILE A 66 2.94 9.94 -6.87
N GLU A 67 4.06 10.50 -7.34
CA GLU A 67 5.38 10.27 -6.74
C GLU A 67 5.43 10.65 -5.26
N GLU A 68 4.80 11.77 -4.90
CA GLU A 68 4.65 12.20 -3.51
C GLU A 68 3.83 11.19 -2.71
N ILE A 69 2.68 10.72 -3.20
CA ILE A 69 1.89 9.68 -2.51
C ILE A 69 2.71 8.41 -2.29
N TYR A 70 3.52 8.00 -3.28
CA TYR A 70 4.42 6.85 -3.14
C TYR A 70 5.48 7.08 -2.05
N ALA A 71 6.10 8.25 -2.01
CA ALA A 71 7.09 8.61 -1.00
C ALA A 71 6.51 8.70 0.42
N THR A 72 5.32 9.29 0.52
CA THR A 72 4.73 9.74 1.79
C THR A 72 3.82 8.69 2.43
N VAL A 73 3.13 7.87 1.64
CA VAL A 73 2.15 6.89 2.12
C VAL A 73 2.65 5.46 1.92
N PHE A 74 2.98 5.08 0.68
CA PHE A 74 3.21 3.67 0.33
C PHE A 74 4.61 3.16 0.62
N ALA A 75 5.62 4.03 0.62
CA ALA A 75 6.98 3.62 0.94
C ALA A 75 7.10 3.29 2.43
N SER A 76 7.44 2.04 2.71
CA SER A 76 7.75 1.55 4.05
C SER A 76 8.98 2.29 4.62
N PHE A 77 8.99 2.49 5.93
CA PHE A 77 10.17 2.98 6.63
C PHE A 77 11.27 1.91 6.63
N PRO A 78 12.57 2.32 6.64
CA PRO A 78 13.67 1.41 6.91
C PRO A 78 13.45 0.65 8.23
N GLU A 79 13.92 -0.60 8.31
CA GLU A 79 13.67 -1.52 9.44
C GLU A 79 12.19 -1.94 9.58
N GLU A 80 11.66 -2.55 8.51
CA GLU A 80 10.24 -2.88 8.31
C GLU A 80 9.52 -3.50 9.52
N SER A 81 10.20 -4.28 10.36
CA SER A 81 9.58 -5.01 11.48
C SER A 81 9.55 -4.28 12.82
N ALA A 82 10.30 -3.19 13.00
CA ALA A 82 10.45 -2.54 14.32
C ALA A 82 9.54 -1.32 14.51
N VAL A 83 8.99 -0.78 13.42
CA VAL A 83 8.24 0.48 13.45
C VAL A 83 6.73 0.19 13.44
N GLN A 84 6.07 0.46 14.56
CA GLN A 84 4.61 0.33 14.66
C GLN A 84 3.90 1.19 13.61
N GLY A 85 2.98 0.58 12.87
CA GLY A 85 2.26 1.21 11.77
C GLY A 85 3.02 1.24 10.43
N ASN A 86 4.20 0.60 10.37
CA ASN A 86 4.89 0.35 9.11
C ASN A 86 4.36 -0.94 8.50
N LEU A 87 3.74 -0.83 7.33
CA LEU A 87 3.33 -2.00 6.56
C LEU A 87 4.51 -2.50 5.74
N SER A 88 4.61 -3.82 5.56
CA SER A 88 5.60 -4.41 4.64
C SER A 88 5.33 -3.98 3.20
N ARG A 89 6.32 -4.21 2.35
CA ARG A 89 6.21 -3.99 0.90
C ARG A 89 5.04 -4.75 0.26
N ALA A 90 4.67 -5.93 0.74
CA ALA A 90 3.53 -6.69 0.24
C ALA A 90 2.21 -6.16 0.85
N LEU A 91 2.15 -5.94 2.16
CA LEU A 91 0.92 -5.52 2.86
C LEU A 91 0.39 -4.17 2.39
N ASN A 92 1.26 -3.22 2.04
CA ASN A 92 0.83 -1.97 1.40
C ASN A 92 0.02 -2.22 0.12
N SER A 93 0.43 -3.20 -0.70
CA SER A 93 -0.29 -3.56 -1.92
C SER A 93 -1.57 -4.33 -1.62
N VAL A 94 -1.58 -5.19 -0.59
CA VAL A 94 -2.79 -5.90 -0.13
C VAL A 94 -3.88 -4.92 0.28
N VAL A 95 -3.56 -3.91 1.10
CA VAL A 95 -4.51 -2.87 1.52
C VAL A 95 -5.06 -2.11 0.31
N ALA A 96 -4.18 -1.70 -0.61
CA ALA A 96 -4.61 -1.00 -1.82
C ALA A 96 -5.53 -1.85 -2.71
N VAL A 97 -5.19 -3.13 -2.91
CA VAL A 97 -6.04 -4.09 -3.66
C VAL A 97 -7.39 -4.23 -2.98
N ALA A 98 -7.45 -4.38 -1.66
CA ALA A 98 -8.70 -4.50 -0.92
C ALA A 98 -9.59 -3.26 -1.06
N CYS A 99 -9.01 -2.06 -0.95
CA CYS A 99 -9.73 -0.80 -1.15
C CYS A 99 -10.29 -0.68 -2.57
N LEU A 100 -9.44 -0.86 -3.58
CA LEU A 100 -9.82 -0.70 -5.00
C LEU A 100 -10.81 -1.78 -5.46
N ARG A 101 -10.65 -3.02 -4.98
CA ARG A 101 -11.57 -4.11 -5.25
C ARG A 101 -12.95 -3.85 -4.64
N THR A 102 -12.98 -3.27 -3.44
CA THR A 102 -14.22 -2.86 -2.76
C THR A 102 -14.91 -1.69 -3.46
N GLU A 103 -14.15 -0.68 -3.89
CA GLU A 103 -14.69 0.49 -4.59
C GLU A 103 -15.37 0.12 -5.92
N GLY A 104 -14.73 -0.76 -6.71
CA GLY A 104 -15.22 -1.14 -8.03
C GLY A 104 -15.05 -0.03 -9.08
N GLY A 105 -15.20 -0.36 -10.36
CA GLY A 105 -15.10 0.62 -11.47
C GLY A 105 -13.68 1.15 -11.77
N VAL A 106 -12.67 0.79 -10.98
CA VAL A 106 -11.28 1.29 -11.07
C VAL A 106 -10.28 0.22 -11.51
N VAL A 107 -10.59 -0.48 -12.62
CA VAL A 107 -9.86 -1.68 -13.07
C VAL A 107 -8.38 -1.42 -13.36
N GLU A 108 -8.03 -0.30 -13.97
CA GLU A 108 -6.62 0.03 -14.27
C GLU A 108 -5.79 0.20 -12.99
N LEU A 109 -6.35 0.86 -11.97
CA LEU A 109 -5.69 1.04 -10.68
C LEU A 109 -5.57 -0.30 -9.94
N LEU A 110 -6.64 -1.09 -9.91
CA LEU A 110 -6.63 -2.42 -9.29
C LEU A 110 -5.53 -3.29 -9.91
N ASN A 111 -5.47 -3.38 -11.24
CA ASN A 111 -4.45 -4.16 -11.94
C ASN A 111 -3.02 -3.65 -11.66
N GLY A 112 -2.84 -2.33 -11.55
CA GLY A 112 -1.57 -1.73 -11.16
C GLY A 112 -1.10 -2.17 -9.77
N HIS A 113 -2.01 -2.20 -8.79
CA HIS A 113 -1.69 -2.65 -7.43
C HIS A 113 -1.56 -4.18 -7.31
N VAL A 114 -2.30 -4.96 -8.10
CA VAL A 114 -2.06 -6.41 -8.24
C VAL A 114 -0.66 -6.69 -8.79
N LEU A 115 -0.24 -5.96 -9.83
CA LEU A 115 1.13 -6.04 -10.33
C LEU A 115 2.13 -5.63 -9.24
N GLY A 116 1.83 -4.58 -8.48
CA GLY A 116 2.64 -4.13 -7.34
C GLY A 116 2.85 -5.21 -6.27
N LEU A 117 1.79 -5.95 -5.94
CA LEU A 117 1.83 -7.09 -5.01
C LEU A 117 2.67 -8.23 -5.58
N LEU A 118 2.43 -8.64 -6.83
CA LEU A 118 3.24 -9.65 -7.52
C LEU A 118 4.72 -9.26 -7.60
N ARG A 119 5.04 -7.97 -7.66
CA ARG A 119 6.42 -7.46 -7.68
C ARG A 119 7.07 -7.41 -6.30
N ALA A 120 6.31 -7.53 -5.22
CA ALA A 120 6.89 -7.59 -3.87
C ALA A 120 7.84 -8.79 -3.71
N ARG A 121 7.58 -9.90 -4.42
CA ARG A 121 8.44 -11.10 -4.38
C ARG A 121 9.87 -10.88 -4.88
N ASP A 122 10.09 -9.82 -5.64
CA ASP A 122 11.41 -9.46 -6.17
C ASP A 122 12.24 -8.68 -5.14
N VAL A 123 11.64 -8.28 -4.01
CA VAL A 123 12.32 -7.55 -2.93
C VAL A 123 12.93 -8.55 -1.94
N PRO A 124 14.25 -8.45 -1.65
CA PRO A 124 14.91 -9.34 -0.72
C PRO A 124 14.57 -8.99 0.74
N GLY A 125 14.62 -9.99 1.61
CA GLY A 125 14.51 -9.78 3.07
C GLY A 125 13.09 -9.66 3.60
N LEU A 126 12.09 -9.98 2.79
CA LEU A 126 10.70 -10.03 3.25
C LEU A 126 10.41 -11.31 4.05
N THR A 127 9.29 -11.30 4.78
CA THR A 127 8.82 -12.46 5.55
C THR A 127 8.32 -13.59 4.63
N THR A 128 8.18 -14.80 5.18
CA THR A 128 7.60 -15.93 4.43
C THR A 128 6.16 -15.62 4.01
N GLU A 129 5.41 -14.95 4.88
CA GLU A 129 4.04 -14.50 4.64
C GLU A 129 3.98 -13.47 3.51
N ASP A 130 4.89 -12.49 3.48
CA ASP A 130 4.97 -11.52 2.38
C ASP A 130 5.27 -12.18 1.04
N TYR A 131 6.21 -13.14 1.01
CA TYR A 131 6.52 -13.90 -0.21
C TYR A 131 5.33 -14.74 -0.68
N TRP A 132 4.57 -15.34 0.24
CA TRP A 132 3.36 -16.07 -0.11
C TRP A 132 2.28 -15.13 -0.65
N LEU A 133 2.02 -13.99 0.01
CA LEU A 133 1.07 -12.97 -0.46
C LEU A 133 1.43 -12.42 -1.85
N ALA A 134 2.73 -12.32 -2.15
CA ALA A 134 3.25 -11.85 -3.43
C ALA A 134 3.26 -12.91 -4.55
N SER A 135 2.80 -14.14 -4.26
CA SER A 135 2.61 -15.19 -5.25
C SER A 135 1.29 -15.03 -6.01
N GLU A 136 1.10 -15.77 -7.10
CA GLU A 136 -0.18 -15.80 -7.82
C GLU A 136 -1.31 -16.34 -6.94
N GLU A 137 -1.04 -17.40 -6.18
CA GLU A 137 -1.99 -17.97 -5.21
C GLU A 137 -2.36 -16.97 -4.10
N GLY A 138 -1.37 -16.22 -3.58
CA GLY A 138 -1.60 -15.21 -2.57
C GLY A 138 -2.44 -14.03 -3.07
N VAL A 139 -2.20 -13.59 -4.32
CA VAL A 139 -3.00 -12.54 -4.96
C VAL A 139 -4.45 -13.00 -5.14
N ASP A 140 -4.66 -14.21 -5.65
CA ASP A 140 -6.00 -14.79 -5.81
C ASP A 140 -6.70 -14.90 -4.46
N TRP A 141 -5.99 -15.36 -3.42
CA TRP A 141 -6.53 -15.42 -2.07
C TRP A 141 -6.96 -14.05 -1.54
N VAL A 142 -6.17 -12.98 -1.76
CA VAL A 142 -6.54 -11.62 -1.35
C VAL A 142 -7.82 -11.17 -2.04
N LEU A 143 -7.91 -11.33 -3.37
CA LEU A 143 -9.10 -10.94 -4.14
C LEU A 143 -10.35 -11.69 -3.69
N MET A 144 -10.24 -13.02 -3.53
CA MET A 144 -11.35 -13.87 -3.09
C MET A 144 -11.79 -13.54 -1.65
N THR A 145 -10.84 -13.25 -0.76
CA THR A 145 -11.14 -12.88 0.63
C THR A 145 -11.91 -11.56 0.69
N VAL A 146 -11.50 -10.57 -0.10
CA VAL A 146 -12.21 -9.28 -0.19
C VAL A 146 -13.62 -9.49 -0.74
N ASP A 147 -13.77 -10.28 -1.82
CA ASP A 147 -15.08 -10.58 -2.39
C ASP A 147 -16.00 -11.31 -1.41
N MET A 148 -15.46 -12.26 -0.63
CA MET A 148 -16.20 -12.96 0.42
C MET A 148 -16.70 -12.00 1.50
N LEU A 149 -15.83 -11.10 1.99
CA LEU A 149 -16.20 -10.10 3.00
C LEU A 149 -17.27 -9.14 2.48
N LEU A 150 -17.15 -8.68 1.23
CA LEU A 150 -18.17 -7.84 0.60
C LEU A 150 -19.50 -8.57 0.43
N GLY A 151 -19.46 -9.87 0.12
CA GLY A 151 -20.65 -10.72 0.08
C GLY A 151 -21.36 -10.77 1.43
N ALA A 152 -20.62 -11.05 2.50
CA ALA A 152 -21.16 -11.14 3.87
C ALA A 152 -21.72 -9.81 4.38
N LEU A 153 -21.07 -8.68 4.06
CA LEU A 153 -21.55 -7.36 4.44
C LEU A 153 -22.84 -6.99 3.70
N LYS A 154 -22.92 -7.27 2.40
CA LYS A 154 -24.13 -7.00 1.60
C LYS A 154 -25.31 -7.89 2.00
N SER A 155 -25.07 -9.14 2.42
CA SER A 155 -26.15 -9.99 2.91
C SER A 155 -26.73 -9.51 4.23
N ASN A 156 -25.92 -8.93 5.12
CA ASN A 156 -26.39 -8.39 6.41
C ASN A 156 -27.20 -7.10 6.27
N ASP A 157 -27.06 -6.35 5.18
CA ASP A 157 -27.89 -5.16 4.89
C ASP A 157 -29.27 -5.53 4.29
N SER A 158 -29.53 -6.82 4.07
CA SER A 158 -30.77 -7.33 3.46
C SER A 158 -31.78 -7.90 4.46
N ASP A 159 -31.46 -7.88 5.77
CA ASP A 159 -32.30 -8.27 6.91
C ASP A 159 -32.66 -7.05 7.78
#